data_AF-A0A538BHI7-F1
#
_entry.id   AF-A0A538BHI7-F1
#
_cell.length_a   1.000
_cell.length_b   1.000
_cell.length_c   1.000
_cell.angle_alpha   90.00
_cell.angle_beta   90.00
_cell.angle_gamma   90.00
#
_symmetry.space_group_name_H-M   'P 1'
#
loop_
_entity.id
_entity.type
_entity.pdbx_description
1 polymer ?
#
loop_
_entity_poly.entity_id
_entity_poly.type
_entity_poly.pdbx_seq_one_letter_code
_entity_poly.pdbx_strand_id
1 'polypeptide(L)' 'GEHGGDPASVAFCHQIGLDYVSCSPFRVETARLAAGQAAVGEYASASA' A
#
# COMPACT_ATOMS: atom_id res chain seq x y z
N GLY A 1 -12.42 -2.15 -2.10
CA GLY A 1 -13.11 -2.78 -0.95
C GLY A 1 -12.89 -1.97 0.32
N GLU A 2 -13.48 -2.39 1.43
CA GLU A 2 -13.31 -1.70 2.73
C GLU A 2 -11.83 -1.57 3.12
N HIS A 3 -11.04 -2.63 2.93
CA HIS A 3 -9.62 -2.68 3.32
C HIS A 3 -8.67 -1.89 2.40
N GLY A 4 -9.09 -1.49 1.20
CA GLY A 4 -8.16 -0.89 0.23
C GLY A 4 -7.67 0.52 0.58
N GLY A 5 -8.17 1.10 1.68
CA GLY A 5 -7.73 2.39 2.21
C GLY A 5 -7.11 2.29 3.61
N ASP A 6 -6.93 1.08 4.13
CA ASP A 6 -6.23 0.83 5.40
C ASP A 6 -4.73 0.63 5.12
N PRO A 7 -3.81 1.38 5.75
CA PRO A 7 -2.39 1.29 5.47
C PRO A 7 -1.77 -0.10 5.64
N ALA A 8 -2.18 -0.84 6.68
CA ALA A 8 -1.65 -2.18 6.94
C ALA A 8 -2.09 -3.18 5.85
N SER A 9 -3.35 -3.08 5.42
CA SER A 9 -3.89 -3.84 4.30
C SER A 9 -3.21 -3.51 2.98
N VAL A 10 -2.92 -2.22 2.70
CA VAL A 10 -2.21 -1.80 1.50
C VAL A 10 -0.78 -2.34 1.47
N ALA A 11 -0.07 -2.29 2.61
CA ALA A 11 1.26 -2.87 2.74
C ALA A 11 1.24 -4.39 2.53
N PHE A 12 0.25 -5.09 3.09
CA PHE A 12 0.05 -6.52 2.86
C PHE A 12 -0.21 -6.81 1.38
N CYS A 13 -1.12 -6.08 0.72
CA CYS A 13 -1.39 -6.20 -0.71
C CYS A 13 -0.13 -6.03 -1.56
N HIS A 14 0.72 -5.06 -1.22
CA HIS A 14 2.01 -4.87 -1.89
C HIS A 14 2.93 -6.10 -1.72
N GLN A 15 3.08 -6.61 -0.50
CA GLN A 15 3.92 -7.79 -0.23
C GLN A 15 3.48 -9.05 -0.96
N ILE A 16 2.18 -9.23 -1.18
CA ILE A 16 1.66 -10.38 -1.95
C ILE A 16 1.61 -10.12 -3.46
N GLY A 17 2.14 -8.98 -3.93
CA GLY A 17 2.31 -8.67 -5.35
C GLY A 17 1.05 -8.19 -6.07
N LEU A 18 0.10 -7.56 -5.37
CA LEU A 18 -1.04 -6.92 -6.04
C LEU A 18 -0.61 -5.61 -6.70
N ASP A 19 -1.00 -5.44 -7.97
CA ASP A 19 -0.71 -4.22 -8.74
C ASP A 19 -1.62 -3.03 -8.40
N TYR A 20 -2.77 -3.27 -7.76
CA TYR A 20 -3.72 -2.21 -7.43
C TYR A 20 -4.55 -2.50 -6.18
N VAL A 21 -5.02 -1.41 -5.55
CA VAL A 21 -6.04 -1.43 -4.50
C VAL A 21 -7.17 -0.47 -4.88
N SER A 22 -8.37 -0.74 -4.36
CA SER A 22 -9.55 0.11 -4.57
C SER A 22 -10.15 0.50 -3.22
N CYS A 23 -10.42 1.79 -3.03
CA CYS A 23 -11.02 2.35 -1.82
C CYS A 23 -12.00 3.48 -2.14
N SER A 24 -12.69 3.97 -1.12
CA SER A 24 -13.57 5.15 -1.24
C SER A 24 -12.76 6.40 -1.62
N PRO A 25 -13.35 7.38 -2.33
CA PRO A 25 -12.65 8.60 -2.74
C PRO A 25 -11.86 9.28 -1.60
N PHE A 26 -12.46 9.37 -0.41
CA PHE A 26 -11.85 9.99 0.78
C PHE A 26 -10.63 9.26 1.36
N ARG A 27 -10.28 8.08 0.85
CA ARG A 27 -9.14 7.27 1.32
C ARG A 27 -8.09 7.06 0.25
N VAL A 28 -8.25 7.66 -0.93
CA VAL A 28 -7.31 7.53 -2.04
C VAL A 28 -5.94 8.07 -1.65
N GLU A 29 -5.89 9.20 -0.93
CA GLU A 29 -4.65 9.81 -0.48
C GLU A 29 -3.92 8.91 0.53
N THR A 30 -4.66 8.35 1.49
CA THR A 30 -4.13 7.40 2.48
C THR A 30 -3.59 6.14 1.80
N ALA A 31 -4.36 5.55 0.86
CA ALA A 31 -3.93 4.36 0.13
C ALA A 31 -2.66 4.63 -0.70
N ARG A 32 -2.59 5.79 -1.34
CA ARG A 32 -1.43 6.18 -2.16
C ARG A 32 -0.17 6.40 -1.33
N LEU A 33 -0.31 7.08 -0.18
CA LEU A 33 0.81 7.28 0.74
C LEU A 33 1.32 5.95 1.31
N ALA A 34 0.40 5.07 1.74
CA ALA A 34 0.75 3.75 2.26
C ALA A 34 1.46 2.89 1.20
N ALA A 35 0.99 2.91 -0.05
CA ALA A 35 1.64 2.19 -1.15
C ALA A 35 3.07 2.70 -1.40
N GLY A 36 3.28 4.02 -1.36
CA GLY A 36 4.62 4.61 -1.47
C GLY A 36 5.55 4.21 -0.32
N GLN A 37 5.04 4.23 0.92
CA GLN A 37 5.79 3.80 2.10
C GLN A 37 6.17 2.31 2.02
N ALA A 38 5.25 1.46 1.57
CA ALA A 38 5.51 0.03 1.39
C ALA A 38 6.63 -0.21 0.37
N ALA A 39 6.57 0.46 -0.79
CA ALA A 39 7.59 0.33 -1.83
C ALA A 39 8.98 0.83 -1.38
N VAL A 40 9.05 1.96 -0.67
CA VAL A 40 10.31 2.48 -0.13
C VAL A 40 10.87 1.55 0.95
N GLY A 41 10.00 1.00 1.82
CA GLY A 41 10.39 0.03 2.84
C GLY A 41 10.95 -1.26 2.24
N GLU A 42 10.32 -1.79 1.19
CA GLU A 42 10.82 -2.95 0.44
C GLU A 42 12.19 -2.64 -0.19
N TYR A 43 12.32 -1.51 -0.87
CA TYR A 43 13.59 -1.09 -1.49
C TYR A 43 14.71 -0.97 -0.47
N ALA A 44 14.44 -0.34 0.67
CA ALA A 44 15.41 -0.20 1.76
C ALA A 44 15.88 -1.57 2.28
N SER A 45 14.95 -2.52 2.46
CA SER A 45 15.28 -3.87 2.91
C SER A 45 16.02 -4.71 1.86
N ALA A 46 15.78 -4.48 0.57
CA ALA A 46 16.51 -5.16 -0.51
C ALA A 46 17.92 -4.61 -0.74
N SER A 47 18.17 -3.36 -0.31
CA SER A 47 19.47 -2.68 -0.42
C SER A 47 20.42 -2.88 0.77
N ALA A 48 19.98 -3.58 1.82
CA ALA A 48 20.74 -3.86 3.04
C ALA A 48 21.30 -5.28 3.03
#